data_AF-A0A1Z4QQD9-F1
#
_entry.id   AF-A0A1Z4QQD9-F1
#
_cell.length_a   1.000
_cell.length_b   1.000
_cell.length_c   1.000
_cell.angle_alpha   90.00
_cell.angle_beta   90.00
_cell.angle_gamma   90.00
#
_symmetry.space_group_name_H-M   'P 1'
#
loop_
_entity.id
_entity.type
_entity.pdbx_description
1 polymer ?
#
loop_
_entity_poly.entity_id
_entity_poly.type
_entity_poly.pdbx_seq_one_letter_code
_entity_poly.pdbx_strand_id
1 'polypeptide(L)'
;MTTFVLGLCLTLLTIGNCQLPSQVANPEKVLLMKDVSMMDKKQDAARYLADLDSPDQYVRSQAAVALQRMGHPRALEACLHTLNDGEDELHLDYTPAVFCLTEIGKPALAPLLDRLLDNDEITRLRAERAVEGITIRLLANGKDRMETEAQWREWWKEIGYSYNADPETRRVNVARLRAWIESQ
;
A
#
# COMPACT_ATOMS: atom_id res chain seq x y z
N MET A 1 52.44 -36.65 19.39
CA MET A 1 53.31 -36.00 18.40
C MET A 1 52.38 -35.66 17.24
N THR A 2 51.92 -34.45 16.98
CA THR A 2 52.52 -33.10 16.99
C THR A 2 51.33 -32.10 17.06
N THR A 3 51.18 -31.33 18.15
CA THR A 3 51.43 -29.87 18.26
C THR A 3 50.44 -28.98 17.49
N PHE A 4 49.55 -28.25 18.20
CA PHE A 4 49.60 -26.78 18.51
C PHE A 4 48.95 -25.94 17.38
N VAL A 5 48.18 -24.85 17.56
CA VAL A 5 47.75 -24.05 18.71
C VAL A 5 46.73 -22.98 18.20
N LEU A 6 45.93 -22.40 19.11
CA LEU A 6 45.26 -21.07 19.15
C LEU A 6 44.81 -20.41 17.81
N GLY A 7 43.64 -19.78 17.70
CA GLY A 7 42.97 -18.94 18.67
C GLY A 7 41.89 -18.07 18.00
N LEU A 8 41.18 -17.35 18.85
CA LEU A 8 40.05 -16.46 18.57
C LEU A 8 40.34 -15.30 17.60
N CYS A 9 39.22 -14.76 17.10
CA CYS A 9 38.88 -13.34 16.95
C CYS A 9 39.18 -12.60 15.62
N LEU A 10 38.06 -12.13 15.06
CA LEU A 10 37.83 -10.87 14.34
C LEU A 10 38.70 -10.57 13.11
N THR A 11 38.05 -10.51 11.94
CA THR A 11 37.88 -9.23 11.23
C THR A 11 36.71 -9.32 10.24
N LEU A 12 36.05 -8.17 10.09
CA LEU A 12 34.80 -7.90 9.41
C LEU A 12 34.88 -7.94 7.87
N LEU A 13 33.68 -8.02 7.26
CA LEU A 13 33.29 -7.60 5.90
C LEU A 13 33.56 -8.56 4.73
N THR A 14 32.50 -9.23 4.28
CA THR A 14 31.89 -8.98 2.95
C THR A 14 30.56 -9.75 2.82
N ILE A 15 29.46 -8.99 2.77
CA ILE A 15 28.25 -9.19 1.96
C ILE A 15 27.94 -10.67 1.65
N GLY A 16 27.06 -11.33 2.40
CA GLY A 16 25.63 -11.10 2.25
C GLY A 16 25.04 -11.88 1.05
N ASN A 17 25.43 -13.14 0.85
CA ASN A 17 24.82 -14.03 -0.14
C ASN A 17 23.56 -14.68 0.47
N CYS A 18 22.48 -13.90 0.60
CA CYS A 18 21.14 -14.43 0.86
C CYS A 18 20.51 -14.81 -0.48
N GLN A 19 20.64 -16.08 -0.87
CA GLN A 19 19.88 -16.64 -1.97
C GLN A 19 18.40 -16.68 -1.58
N LEU A 20 17.61 -15.81 -2.21
CA LEU A 20 16.15 -15.89 -2.19
C LEU A 20 15.70 -17.21 -2.84
N PRO A 21 14.72 -17.93 -2.28
CA PRO A 21 14.19 -19.16 -2.88
C PRO A 21 13.55 -18.86 -4.25
N SER A 22 13.95 -19.66 -5.23
CA SER A 22 13.80 -19.43 -6.67
C SER A 22 12.44 -19.88 -7.26
N GLN A 23 11.30 -19.51 -6.65
CA GLN A 23 9.99 -19.98 -7.13
C GLN A 23 8.85 -18.96 -7.31
N VAL A 24 9.09 -17.64 -7.39
CA VAL A 24 8.00 -16.67 -7.73
C VAL A 24 8.40 -15.63 -8.78
N ALA A 25 9.22 -15.99 -9.75
CA ALA A 25 9.50 -15.14 -10.91
C ALA A 25 9.07 -15.85 -12.20
N ASN A 26 7.79 -15.70 -12.56
CA ASN A 26 7.37 -15.93 -13.95
C ASN A 26 7.95 -14.79 -14.81
N PRO A 27 8.84 -15.05 -15.78
CA PRO A 27 9.46 -13.99 -16.59
C PRO A 27 8.44 -13.23 -17.46
N GLU A 28 7.24 -13.76 -17.72
CA GLU A 28 6.15 -13.00 -18.35
C GLU A 28 5.48 -12.00 -17.38
N LYS A 29 5.57 -12.20 -16.06
CA LYS A 29 5.08 -11.25 -15.03
C LYS A 29 6.01 -10.07 -14.78
N VAL A 30 7.19 -10.02 -15.41
CA VAL A 30 8.13 -8.87 -15.31
C VAL A 30 7.77 -7.74 -16.29
N LEU A 31 6.81 -7.97 -17.18
CA LEU A 31 6.36 -6.99 -18.16
C LEU A 31 5.21 -6.14 -17.58
N LEU A 32 5.55 -4.95 -17.05
CA LEU A 32 4.69 -3.74 -17.02
C LEU A 32 5.22 -2.62 -16.09
N MET A 33 6.29 -2.86 -15.32
CA MET A 33 6.81 -1.82 -14.41
C MET A 33 7.73 -0.80 -15.10
N LYS A 34 8.36 -1.13 -16.24
CA LYS A 34 9.43 -0.31 -16.86
C LYS A 34 8.98 0.64 -17.98
N ASP A 35 7.80 0.46 -18.58
CA ASP A 35 7.46 1.13 -19.84
C ASP A 35 6.44 2.27 -19.71
N VAL A 36 6.27 2.86 -18.52
CA VAL A 36 5.30 3.97 -18.33
C VAL A 36 5.73 5.25 -19.04
N SER A 37 7.02 5.44 -19.35
CA SER A 37 7.51 6.69 -19.97
C SER A 37 7.29 6.78 -21.49
N MET A 38 6.76 5.75 -22.15
CA MET A 38 6.68 5.66 -23.62
C MET A 38 5.24 5.49 -24.15
N MET A 39 4.21 5.75 -23.33
CA MET A 39 2.82 5.37 -23.63
C MET A 39 2.05 6.35 -24.52
N ASP A 40 1.30 5.84 -25.50
CA ASP A 40 0.14 6.53 -26.06
C ASP A 40 -1.00 6.45 -25.03
N LYS A 41 -1.13 7.53 -24.26
CA LYS A 41 -2.07 7.64 -23.13
C LYS A 41 -3.51 7.29 -23.48
N LYS A 42 -3.94 7.36 -24.75
CA LYS A 42 -5.32 7.06 -25.12
C LYS A 42 -5.57 5.58 -25.40
N GLN A 43 -4.70 4.93 -26.17
CA GLN A 43 -4.88 3.51 -26.52
C GLN A 43 -4.61 2.60 -25.32
N ASP A 44 -3.65 2.97 -24.47
CA ASP A 44 -3.31 2.21 -23.27
C ASP A 44 -4.41 2.27 -22.20
N ALA A 45 -5.13 3.39 -22.08
CA ALA A 45 -6.25 3.53 -21.14
C ALA A 45 -7.37 2.51 -21.41
N ALA A 46 -7.73 2.30 -22.67
CA ALA A 46 -8.79 1.37 -23.05
C ALA A 46 -8.43 -0.07 -22.71
N ARG A 47 -7.15 -0.46 -22.93
CA ARG A 47 -6.64 -1.78 -22.53
C ARG A 47 -6.71 -1.95 -21.01
N TYR A 48 -6.21 -1.00 -20.24
CA TYR A 48 -6.23 -1.10 -18.78
C TYR A 48 -7.65 -1.13 -18.22
N LEU A 49 -8.60 -0.41 -18.81
CA LEU A 49 -10.00 -0.52 -18.40
C LEU A 49 -10.58 -1.92 -18.63
N ALA A 50 -10.19 -2.60 -19.71
CA ALA A 50 -10.59 -3.99 -19.95
C ALA A 50 -9.87 -4.98 -18.99
N ASP A 51 -8.60 -4.71 -18.68
CA ASP A 51 -7.79 -5.55 -17.79
C ASP A 51 -8.30 -5.55 -16.34
N LEU A 52 -9.13 -4.56 -15.94
CA LEU A 52 -9.81 -4.56 -14.64
C LEU A 52 -10.81 -5.72 -14.47
N ASP A 53 -11.29 -6.32 -15.55
CA ASP A 53 -12.19 -7.48 -15.51
C ASP A 53 -11.43 -8.82 -15.66
N SER A 54 -10.10 -8.78 -15.68
CA SER A 54 -9.26 -9.98 -15.81
C SER A 54 -9.49 -10.97 -14.65
N PRO A 55 -9.48 -12.30 -14.90
CA PRO A 55 -9.51 -13.27 -13.82
C PRO A 55 -8.23 -13.25 -12.96
N ASP A 56 -7.11 -12.75 -13.48
CA ASP A 56 -5.84 -12.66 -12.75
C ASP A 56 -5.79 -11.37 -11.90
N GLN A 57 -5.73 -11.54 -10.57
CA GLN A 57 -5.59 -10.46 -9.58
C GLN A 57 -4.38 -9.56 -9.86
N TYR A 58 -3.26 -10.15 -10.32
CA TYR A 58 -2.07 -9.38 -10.65
C TYR A 58 -2.33 -8.44 -11.83
N VAL A 59 -3.02 -8.93 -12.87
CA VAL A 59 -3.37 -8.10 -14.04
C VAL A 59 -4.30 -6.95 -13.64
N ARG A 60 -5.33 -7.24 -12.83
CA ARG A 60 -6.26 -6.21 -12.35
C ARG A 60 -5.56 -5.12 -11.54
N SER A 61 -4.75 -5.51 -10.56
CA SER A 61 -4.02 -4.57 -9.70
C SER A 61 -3.05 -3.68 -10.50
N GLN A 62 -2.37 -4.23 -11.51
CA GLN A 62 -1.49 -3.43 -12.37
C GLN A 62 -2.26 -2.48 -13.28
N ALA A 63 -3.42 -2.88 -13.79
CA ALA A 63 -4.30 -2.00 -14.54
C ALA A 63 -4.75 -0.79 -13.70
N ALA A 64 -5.12 -1.02 -12.44
CA ALA A 64 -5.48 0.06 -11.52
C ALA A 64 -4.33 1.05 -11.27
N VAL A 65 -3.11 0.54 -11.02
CA VAL A 65 -1.90 1.37 -10.85
C VAL A 65 -1.58 2.15 -12.12
N ALA A 66 -1.70 1.53 -13.30
CA ALA A 66 -1.45 2.20 -14.56
C ALA A 66 -2.44 3.36 -14.79
N LEU A 67 -3.73 3.14 -14.52
CA LEU A 67 -4.76 4.19 -14.58
C LEU A 67 -4.44 5.35 -13.62
N GLN A 68 -3.95 5.07 -12.42
CA GLN A 68 -3.52 6.11 -11.47
C GLN A 68 -2.33 6.91 -11.98
N ARG A 69 -1.28 6.25 -12.47
CA ARG A 69 -0.10 6.92 -13.03
C ARG A 69 -0.43 7.79 -14.25
N MET A 70 -1.47 7.42 -14.99
CA MET A 70 -1.98 8.18 -16.12
C MET A 70 -2.86 9.37 -15.72
N GLY A 71 -3.29 9.45 -14.45
CA GLY A 71 -4.28 10.43 -13.99
C GLY A 71 -5.68 10.18 -14.57
N HIS A 72 -6.01 8.92 -14.90
CA HIS A 72 -7.30 8.59 -15.48
C HIS A 72 -8.43 8.79 -14.46
N PRO A 73 -9.60 9.34 -14.83
CA PRO A 73 -10.69 9.62 -13.89
C PRO A 73 -11.21 8.39 -13.12
N ARG A 74 -11.10 7.18 -13.71
CA ARG A 74 -11.48 5.92 -13.06
C ARG A 74 -10.42 5.32 -12.14
N ALA A 75 -9.25 5.95 -11.98
CA ALA A 75 -8.17 5.42 -11.16
C ALA A 75 -8.58 5.15 -9.70
N LEU A 76 -9.32 6.09 -9.10
CA LEU A 76 -9.80 5.94 -7.72
C LEU A 76 -10.71 4.72 -7.57
N GLU A 77 -11.70 4.58 -8.44
CA GLU A 77 -12.63 3.44 -8.45
C GLU A 77 -11.88 2.12 -8.68
N ALA A 78 -10.96 2.11 -9.65
CA ALA A 78 -10.15 0.94 -9.96
C ALA A 78 -9.30 0.50 -8.76
N CYS A 79 -8.59 1.42 -8.10
CA CYS A 79 -7.75 1.09 -6.96
C CYS A 79 -8.56 0.67 -5.73
N LEU A 80 -9.77 1.19 -5.53
CA LEU A 80 -10.68 0.69 -4.49
C LEU A 80 -11.17 -0.73 -4.80
N HIS A 81 -11.47 -1.01 -6.06
CA HIS A 81 -11.93 -2.34 -6.51
C HIS A 81 -10.84 -3.40 -6.29
N THR A 82 -9.59 -3.07 -6.61
CA THR A 82 -8.45 -3.98 -6.52
C THR A 82 -7.74 -3.91 -5.16
N LEU A 83 -8.39 -3.39 -4.10
CA LEU A 83 -7.78 -3.19 -2.78
C LEU A 83 -7.12 -4.47 -2.24
N ASN A 84 -7.74 -5.63 -2.53
CA ASN A 84 -7.29 -6.93 -2.07
C ASN A 84 -6.51 -7.75 -3.10
N ASP A 85 -6.26 -7.21 -4.29
CA ASP A 85 -5.60 -7.94 -5.35
C ASP A 85 -4.07 -7.78 -5.27
N GLY A 86 -3.35 -8.84 -5.61
CA GLY A 86 -1.89 -8.77 -5.80
C GLY A 86 -1.12 -8.51 -4.50
N GLU A 87 -1.54 -9.13 -3.41
CA GLU A 87 -0.89 -9.05 -2.11
C GLU A 87 0.58 -9.49 -2.13
N ASP A 88 1.40 -8.84 -1.32
CA ASP A 88 2.75 -9.28 -1.05
C ASP A 88 2.70 -10.45 -0.06
N GLU A 89 3.19 -11.62 -0.47
CA GLU A 89 3.20 -12.84 0.37
C GLU A 89 3.98 -12.64 1.68
N LEU A 90 4.92 -11.69 1.73
CA LEU A 90 5.69 -11.35 2.92
C LEU A 90 5.05 -10.21 3.73
N HIS A 91 4.16 -9.42 3.12
CA HIS A 91 3.53 -8.23 3.69
C HIS A 91 2.05 -8.13 3.27
N LEU A 92 1.22 -9.03 3.81
CA LEU A 92 -0.20 -9.16 3.45
C LEU A 92 -1.03 -7.87 3.64
N ASP A 93 -0.56 -6.94 4.46
CA ASP A 93 -1.18 -5.64 4.73
C ASP A 93 -0.97 -4.62 3.61
N TYR A 94 -0.08 -4.88 2.66
CA TYR A 94 0.18 -4.03 1.49
C TYR A 94 -0.18 -4.71 0.18
N THR A 95 -0.83 -3.93 -0.69
CA THR A 95 -1.12 -4.29 -2.08
C THR A 95 -0.76 -3.11 -2.99
N PRO A 96 -0.62 -3.31 -4.32
CA PRO A 96 -0.43 -2.21 -5.26
C PRO A 96 -1.52 -1.12 -5.13
N ALA A 97 -2.74 -1.51 -4.77
CA ALA A 97 -3.85 -0.60 -4.53
C ALA A 97 -3.66 0.28 -3.29
N VAL A 98 -3.07 -0.22 -2.20
CA VAL A 98 -2.74 0.59 -1.01
C VAL A 98 -1.80 1.74 -1.39
N PHE A 99 -0.76 1.44 -2.15
CA PHE A 99 0.15 2.47 -2.68
C PHE A 99 -0.57 3.41 -3.64
N CYS A 100 -1.37 2.88 -4.58
CA CYS A 100 -2.15 3.68 -5.51
C CYS A 100 -3.04 4.70 -4.79
N LEU A 101 -3.83 4.27 -3.80
CA LEU A 101 -4.74 5.14 -3.05
C LEU A 101 -3.98 6.18 -2.24
N THR A 102 -2.82 5.81 -1.70
CA THR A 102 -1.92 6.74 -1.00
C THR A 102 -1.36 7.83 -1.91
N GLU A 103 -1.04 7.48 -3.18
CA GLU A 103 -0.63 8.45 -4.20
C GLU A 103 -1.79 9.31 -4.72
N ILE A 104 -3.02 8.79 -4.74
CA ILE A 104 -4.22 9.59 -5.03
C ILE A 104 -4.46 10.64 -3.94
N GLY A 105 -4.23 10.30 -2.67
CA GLY A 105 -4.25 11.25 -1.55
C GLY A 105 -5.67 11.57 -1.03
N LYS A 106 -5.92 12.85 -0.67
CA LYS A 106 -7.17 13.30 -0.01
C LYS A 106 -8.47 12.77 -0.65
N PRO A 107 -8.63 12.72 -1.99
CA PRO A 107 -9.85 12.18 -2.61
C PRO A 107 -10.18 10.73 -2.26
N ALA A 108 -9.18 9.91 -1.89
CA ALA A 108 -9.37 8.52 -1.52
C ALA A 108 -9.89 8.32 -0.09
N LEU A 109 -9.80 9.33 0.79
CA LEU A 109 -10.16 9.18 2.20
C LEU A 109 -11.63 8.85 2.43
N ALA A 110 -12.55 9.58 1.80
CA ALA A 110 -13.99 9.38 2.02
C ALA A 110 -14.46 7.99 1.55
N PRO A 111 -14.09 7.49 0.35
CA PRO A 111 -14.41 6.12 -0.05
C PRO A 111 -13.76 5.03 0.81
N LEU A 112 -12.55 5.28 1.33
CA LEU A 112 -11.86 4.33 2.21
C LEU A 112 -12.60 4.11 3.54
N LEU A 113 -13.38 5.08 4.02
CA LEU A 113 -14.17 4.92 5.24
C LEU A 113 -15.13 3.72 5.18
N ASP A 114 -15.68 3.42 4.01
CA ASP A 114 -16.56 2.26 3.84
C ASP A 114 -15.77 0.95 3.91
N ARG A 115 -14.51 0.93 3.46
CA ARG A 115 -13.62 -0.24 3.55
C ARG A 115 -13.13 -0.48 4.97
N LEU A 116 -13.00 0.56 5.80
CA LEU A 116 -12.74 0.42 7.24
C LEU A 116 -13.91 -0.27 7.98
N LEU A 117 -15.11 -0.25 7.41
CA LEU A 117 -16.29 -0.91 7.97
C LEU A 117 -16.55 -2.30 7.40
N ASP A 118 -15.71 -2.80 6.49
CA ASP A 118 -15.89 -4.10 5.84
C ASP A 118 -15.96 -5.27 6.84
N ASN A 119 -16.62 -6.36 6.46
CA ASN A 119 -16.69 -7.57 7.27
C ASN A 119 -15.35 -8.34 7.26
N ASP A 120 -14.62 -8.29 6.16
CA ASP A 120 -13.32 -8.94 6.03
C ASP A 120 -12.22 -8.15 6.74
N GLU A 121 -11.46 -8.82 7.59
CA GLU A 121 -10.42 -8.19 8.41
C GLU A 121 -9.24 -7.68 7.57
N ILE A 122 -8.86 -8.42 6.54
CA ILE A 122 -7.73 -8.07 5.67
C ILE A 122 -8.08 -6.82 4.84
N THR A 123 -9.31 -6.71 4.35
CA THR A 123 -9.82 -5.52 3.68
C THR A 123 -9.74 -4.29 4.58
N ARG A 124 -10.12 -4.43 5.85
CA ARG A 124 -10.02 -3.33 6.83
C ARG A 124 -8.58 -2.94 7.12
N LEU A 125 -7.68 -3.92 7.26
CA LEU A 125 -6.25 -3.69 7.48
C LEU A 125 -5.62 -2.90 6.32
N ARG A 126 -5.89 -3.31 5.08
CA ARG A 126 -5.39 -2.61 3.87
C ARG A 126 -5.97 -1.21 3.73
N ALA A 127 -7.25 -1.05 4.04
CA ALA A 127 -7.88 0.27 4.07
C ALA A 127 -7.25 1.17 5.14
N GLU A 128 -6.95 0.63 6.32
CA GLU A 128 -6.24 1.33 7.38
C GLU A 128 -4.86 1.80 6.90
N ARG A 129 -4.06 0.92 6.29
CA ARG A 129 -2.74 1.29 5.72
C ARG A 129 -2.82 2.44 4.73
N ALA A 130 -3.82 2.42 3.84
CA ALA A 130 -4.02 3.50 2.89
C ALA A 130 -4.38 4.82 3.61
N VAL A 131 -5.27 4.79 4.61
CA VAL A 131 -5.63 5.97 5.39
C VAL A 131 -4.44 6.50 6.19
N GLU A 132 -3.64 5.63 6.83
CA GLU A 132 -2.40 6.00 7.52
C GLU A 132 -1.46 6.73 6.55
N GLY A 133 -1.18 6.13 5.40
CA GLY A 133 -0.29 6.70 4.37
C GLY A 133 -0.75 8.08 3.88
N ILE A 134 -2.05 8.24 3.63
CA ILE A 134 -2.61 9.53 3.19
C ILE A 134 -2.52 10.57 4.31
N THR A 135 -2.92 10.22 5.53
CA THR A 135 -3.02 11.16 6.64
C THR A 135 -1.66 11.62 7.16
N ILE A 136 -0.64 10.74 7.16
CA ILE A 136 0.75 11.13 7.46
C ILE A 136 1.21 12.24 6.51
N ARG A 137 0.95 12.06 5.20
CA ARG A 137 1.35 13.04 4.17
C ARG A 137 0.59 14.36 4.30
N LEU A 138 -0.70 14.30 4.62
CA LEU A 138 -1.53 15.50 4.82
C LEU A 138 -1.10 16.29 6.06
N LEU A 139 -0.79 15.60 7.17
CA LEU A 139 -0.40 16.25 8.42
C LEU A 139 1.07 16.73 8.43
N ALA A 140 1.89 16.25 7.49
CA ALA A 140 3.30 16.66 7.36
C ALA A 140 3.49 18.16 7.21
N ASN A 141 2.60 18.89 6.51
CA ASN A 141 2.59 20.36 6.42
C ASN A 141 3.97 21.02 6.19
N GLY A 142 4.89 20.37 5.46
CA GLY A 142 6.25 20.86 5.19
C GLY A 142 7.22 20.80 6.38
N LYS A 143 6.86 20.10 7.46
CA LYS A 143 7.70 19.89 8.66
C LYS A 143 8.74 18.79 8.45
N ASP A 144 9.73 18.76 9.36
CA ASP A 144 10.66 17.63 9.45
C ASP A 144 9.91 16.31 9.68
N ARG A 145 10.48 15.21 9.14
CA ARG A 145 9.88 13.88 9.18
C ARG A 145 9.61 13.40 10.62
N MET A 146 10.52 13.65 11.56
CA MET A 146 10.39 13.12 12.92
C MET A 146 9.29 13.84 13.71
N GLU A 147 9.18 15.15 13.57
CA GLU A 147 8.10 15.93 14.20
C GLU A 147 6.73 15.55 13.61
N THR A 148 6.68 15.36 12.28
CA THR A 148 5.49 14.89 11.57
C THR A 148 5.02 13.54 12.09
N GLU A 149 5.92 12.57 12.20
CA GLU A 149 5.58 11.23 12.67
C GLU A 149 5.09 11.25 14.13
N ALA A 150 5.67 12.08 15.01
CA ALA A 150 5.23 12.19 16.39
C ALA A 150 3.83 12.82 16.52
N GLN A 151 3.57 13.91 15.80
CA GLN A 151 2.25 14.57 15.80
C GLN A 151 1.18 13.67 15.19
N TRP A 152 1.50 13.01 14.08
CA TRP A 152 0.60 12.07 13.45
C TRP A 152 0.26 10.90 14.38
N ARG A 153 1.24 10.35 15.11
CA ARG A 153 1.00 9.26 16.07
C ARG A 153 0.07 9.67 17.19
N GLU A 154 0.19 10.88 17.71
CA GLU A 154 -0.71 11.35 18.75
C GLU A 154 -2.13 11.55 18.21
N TRP A 155 -2.25 12.19 17.06
CA TRP A 155 -3.52 12.34 16.36
C TRP A 155 -4.17 10.98 16.03
N TRP A 156 -3.41 9.99 15.57
CA TRP A 156 -3.95 8.65 15.26
C TRP A 156 -4.48 7.94 16.51
N LYS A 157 -3.83 8.11 17.67
CA LYS A 157 -4.37 7.62 18.94
C LYS A 157 -5.69 8.29 19.32
N GLU A 158 -5.85 9.58 19.05
CA GLU A 158 -7.10 10.31 19.29
C GLU A 158 -8.24 9.83 18.38
N ILE A 159 -7.94 9.55 17.10
CA ILE A 159 -8.88 8.87 16.20
C ILE A 159 -9.24 7.48 16.76
N GLY A 160 -8.23 6.74 17.22
CA GLY A 160 -8.37 5.48 17.94
C GLY A 160 -8.80 4.30 17.07
N TYR A 161 -8.76 4.44 15.75
CA TYR A 161 -9.14 3.37 14.82
C TYR A 161 -8.16 2.20 14.90
N SER A 162 -8.70 0.98 14.80
CA SER A 162 -7.93 -0.26 14.63
C SER A 162 -8.77 -1.24 13.83
N TYR A 163 -8.22 -1.84 12.78
CA TYR A 163 -8.92 -2.79 11.90
C TYR A 163 -9.49 -4.02 12.63
N ASN A 164 -8.87 -4.44 13.73
CA ASN A 164 -9.27 -5.62 14.51
C ASN A 164 -10.19 -5.29 15.71
N ALA A 165 -10.60 -4.02 15.87
CA ALA A 165 -11.55 -3.65 16.90
C ALA A 165 -12.96 -4.19 16.62
N ASP A 166 -13.79 -4.28 17.66
CA ASP A 166 -15.17 -4.68 17.52
C ASP A 166 -15.96 -3.73 16.58
N PRO A 167 -17.04 -4.19 15.95
CA PRO A 167 -17.77 -3.40 14.95
C PRO A 167 -18.27 -2.05 15.45
N GLU A 168 -18.65 -1.94 16.72
CA GLU A 168 -19.21 -0.69 17.26
C GLU A 168 -18.10 0.34 17.50
N THR A 169 -16.98 -0.09 18.07
CA THR A 169 -15.78 0.76 18.20
C THR A 169 -15.31 1.26 16.83
N ARG A 170 -15.29 0.40 15.80
CA ARG A 170 -14.93 0.83 14.42
C ARG A 170 -15.87 1.90 13.88
N ARG A 171 -17.19 1.79 14.08
CA ARG A 171 -18.16 2.81 13.63
C ARG A 171 -17.92 4.16 14.29
N VAL A 172 -17.68 4.17 15.61
CA VAL A 172 -17.38 5.40 16.35
C VAL A 172 -16.11 6.06 15.83
N ASN A 173 -15.05 5.28 15.63
CA ASN A 173 -13.77 5.80 15.14
C ASN A 173 -13.85 6.29 13.68
N VAL A 174 -14.59 5.58 12.81
CA VAL A 174 -14.86 6.03 11.44
C VAL A 174 -15.68 7.32 11.42
N ALA A 175 -16.62 7.51 12.35
CA ALA A 175 -17.35 8.77 12.48
C ALA A 175 -16.44 9.93 12.90
N ARG A 176 -15.50 9.70 13.83
CA ARG A 176 -14.47 10.70 14.18
C ARG A 176 -13.59 11.05 12.99
N LEU A 177 -13.12 10.04 12.26
CA LEU A 177 -12.28 10.24 11.07
C LEU A 177 -13.04 11.01 9.98
N ARG A 178 -14.34 10.71 9.78
CA ARG A 178 -15.21 11.47 8.86
C ARG A 178 -15.32 12.94 9.25
N ALA A 179 -15.62 13.23 10.51
CA ALA A 179 -15.71 14.60 11.01
C ALA A 179 -14.39 15.36 10.83
N TRP A 180 -13.25 14.69 11.06
CA TRP A 180 -11.95 15.26 10.77
C TRP A 180 -11.77 15.56 9.27
N ILE A 181 -12.06 14.61 8.37
CA ILE A 181 -11.97 14.80 6.90
C ILE A 181 -12.78 16.01 6.44
N GLU A 182 -13.99 16.18 6.97
CA GLU A 182 -14.90 17.28 6.65
C GLU A 182 -14.41 18.64 7.16
N SER A 183 -13.51 18.66 8.16
CA SER A 183 -12.89 19.87 8.69
C SER A 183 -11.61 20.32 7.96
N GLN A 184 -11.08 19.50 7.05
CA GLN A 184 -9.87 19.80 6.26
C GLN A 184 -10.19 20.48 4.93
#